data_AF-A0A960BBT5-F1
#
_entry.id   AF-A0A960BBT5-F1
#
_cell.length_a   1.000
_cell.length_b   1.000
_cell.length_c   1.000
_cell.angle_alpha   90.00
_cell.angle_beta   90.00
_cell.angle_gamma   90.00
#
_symmetry.space_group_name_H-M   'P 1'
#
loop_
_entity.id
_entity.type
_entity.pdbx_description
1 polymer ?
#
loop_
_entity_poly.entity_id
_entity_poly.type
_entity_poly.pdbx_seq_one_letter_code
_entity_poly.pdbx_strand_id
1 'polypeptide(L)'
;ARVDRPVVFFPPVFLQNARTIGHFAKICDGMPAPARHALASRHARTVLGTVAGTVVLGKRTGDVVRLLGPQSASLNLVNTSRLHQPFAEDFDETCTYFGPTPTLALPDDTFPLDRVREHAGPVVYATMGTVFNGWLPFFRTIADAFAGTDHLVVITTGNPASVERLGPVADNVIVRPFVPQRLVLEQADVCFTHGGFGSATDCTYLGVPPVLTPMGADQFFNAYRLAELGAGRVLPRQQFSIDAVRREAERALSGPPAGLAALRQSFIDAGGPAHGVRAVEALLG
;
A
#
# COMPACT_ATOMS: atom_id res chain seq x y z
N ALA A 1 -6.58 1.83 29.38
CA ALA A 1 -5.32 2.05 30.09
C ALA A 1 -4.21 1.71 29.12
N ARG A 2 -3.25 2.63 28.89
CA ARG A 2 -2.04 2.33 28.12
C ARG A 2 -1.30 1.19 28.83
N VAL A 3 -0.63 0.32 28.08
CA VAL A 3 0.14 -0.76 28.70
C VAL A 3 1.45 -0.19 29.22
N ASP A 4 1.81 -0.48 30.46
CA ASP A 4 3.05 -0.05 31.11
C ASP A 4 4.23 -0.97 30.73
N ARG A 5 4.40 -1.18 29.42
CA ARG A 5 5.51 -1.92 28.83
C ARG A 5 5.75 -1.43 27.38
N PRO A 6 6.95 -1.62 26.82
CA PRO A 6 7.20 -1.32 25.41
C PRO A 6 6.24 -2.12 24.51
N VAL A 7 5.60 -1.46 23.55
CA VAL A 7 4.74 -2.14 22.56
C VAL A 7 5.22 -1.74 21.17
N VAL A 8 5.62 -2.72 20.38
CA VAL A 8 5.90 -2.51 18.96
C VAL A 8 4.57 -2.56 18.21
N PHE A 9 4.15 -1.45 17.62
CA PHE A 9 2.89 -1.36 16.89
C PHE A 9 3.16 -1.31 15.39
N PHE A 10 2.63 -2.27 14.65
CA PHE A 10 2.94 -2.47 13.23
C PHE A 10 1.90 -1.97 12.19
N PRO A 11 0.85 -1.16 12.46
CA PRO A 11 0.03 -0.67 11.37
C PRO A 11 0.67 0.53 10.66
N PRO A 12 0.56 0.56 9.32
CA PRO A 12 1.32 1.46 8.44
C PRO A 12 0.83 2.91 8.38
N VAL A 13 -0.45 3.10 8.67
CA VAL A 13 -1.11 4.39 8.80
C VAL A 13 -1.98 4.29 10.01
N PHE A 14 -1.74 5.20 10.95
CA PHE A 14 -2.36 5.11 12.24
C PHE A 14 -3.84 5.51 12.06
N LEU A 15 -4.77 4.54 12.05
CA LEU A 15 -6.20 4.78 12.32
C LEU A 15 -6.42 5.23 13.78
N GLN A 16 -5.51 6.00 14.35
CA GLN A 16 -5.29 6.01 15.79
C GLN A 16 -5.79 7.24 16.51
N ASN A 17 -6.37 8.18 15.79
CA ASN A 17 -7.13 9.24 16.42
C ASN A 17 -8.40 9.55 15.63
N ALA A 18 -9.37 10.17 16.31
CA ALA A 18 -10.67 10.46 15.72
C ALA A 18 -10.56 11.43 14.54
N ARG A 19 -9.54 12.31 14.54
CA ARG A 19 -9.26 13.29 13.48
C ARG A 19 -8.83 12.59 12.19
N THR A 20 -7.90 11.64 12.26
CA THR A 20 -7.44 10.81 11.14
C THR A 20 -8.60 10.03 10.53
N ILE A 21 -9.42 9.40 11.37
CA ILE A 21 -10.57 8.63 10.87
C ILE A 21 -11.62 9.55 10.23
N GLY A 22 -11.94 10.68 10.86
CA GLY A 22 -12.87 11.66 10.32
C GLY A 22 -12.39 12.29 9.02
N HIS A 23 -11.07 12.45 8.86
CA HIS A 23 -10.43 12.87 7.62
C HIS A 23 -10.57 11.82 6.51
N PHE A 24 -10.23 10.56 6.80
CA PHE A 24 -10.38 9.48 5.81
C PHE A 24 -11.84 9.25 5.41
N ALA A 25 -12.79 9.42 6.33
CA ALA A 25 -14.22 9.36 6.00
C ALA A 25 -14.65 10.42 4.97
N LYS A 26 -13.91 11.54 4.86
CA LYS A 26 -14.16 12.61 3.87
C LYS A 26 -13.47 12.33 2.54
N ILE A 27 -12.21 11.91 2.56
CA ILE A 27 -11.41 11.81 1.34
C ILE A 27 -11.55 10.47 0.61
N CYS A 28 -11.89 9.37 1.30
CA CYS A 28 -12.03 8.03 0.70
C CYS A 28 -13.40 7.85 -0.01
N ASP A 29 -13.63 8.60 -1.09
CA ASP A 29 -14.89 8.60 -1.84
C ASP A 29 -15.19 7.28 -2.59
N GLY A 30 -14.16 6.51 -2.96
CA GLY A 30 -14.26 5.20 -3.61
C GLY A 30 -14.57 4.04 -2.66
N MET A 31 -14.64 4.29 -1.35
CA MET A 31 -15.00 3.28 -0.36
C MET A 31 -16.51 2.98 -0.40
N PRO A 32 -16.94 1.70 -0.29
CA PRO A 32 -18.36 1.35 -0.24
C PRO A 32 -19.14 2.17 0.80
N ALA A 33 -20.31 2.68 0.44
CA ALA A 33 -21.11 3.57 1.30
C ALA A 33 -21.35 3.04 2.73
N PRO A 34 -21.65 1.74 2.94
CA PRO A 34 -21.78 1.19 4.30
C PRO A 34 -20.48 1.29 5.11
N ALA A 35 -19.33 1.01 4.48
CA ALA A 35 -18.03 1.10 5.14
C ALA A 35 -17.63 2.56 5.43
N ARG A 36 -17.91 3.48 4.50
CA ARG A 36 -17.67 4.92 4.68
C ARG A 36 -18.55 5.51 5.79
N HIS A 37 -19.83 5.12 5.84
CA HIS A 37 -20.73 5.51 6.93
C HIS A 37 -20.26 4.94 8.27
N ALA A 38 -19.79 3.69 8.27
CA ALA A 38 -19.21 3.08 9.46
C ALA A 38 -17.99 3.87 9.96
N LEU A 39 -17.08 4.32 9.09
CA LEU A 39 -15.95 5.17 9.46
C LEU A 39 -16.36 6.53 10.04
N ALA A 40 -17.40 7.14 9.47
CA ALA A 40 -17.90 8.45 9.91
C ALA A 40 -18.57 8.39 11.31
N SER A 41 -19.18 7.26 11.66
CA SER A 41 -19.94 7.12 12.92
C SER A 41 -19.09 6.51 14.04
N ARG A 42 -18.99 7.21 15.18
CA ARG A 42 -18.32 6.67 16.39
C ARG A 42 -18.99 5.38 16.88
N HIS A 43 -20.31 5.32 16.83
CA HIS A 43 -21.08 4.15 17.26
C HIS A 43 -20.86 2.96 16.31
N ALA A 44 -20.92 3.19 14.99
CA ALA A 44 -20.70 2.15 14.00
C ALA A 44 -19.26 1.61 14.02
N ARG A 45 -18.26 2.44 14.30
CA ARG A 45 -16.86 1.99 14.50
C ARG A 45 -16.72 1.00 15.65
N THR A 46 -17.38 1.24 16.78
CA THR A 46 -17.37 0.32 17.92
C THR A 46 -17.96 -1.04 17.54
N VAL A 47 -19.07 -1.03 16.80
CA VAL A 47 -19.73 -2.27 16.33
C VAL A 47 -18.88 -3.01 15.30
N LEU A 48 -18.30 -2.33 14.31
CA LEU A 48 -17.47 -2.96 13.29
C LEU A 48 -16.15 -3.51 13.86
N GLY A 49 -15.54 -2.75 14.78
CA GLY A 49 -14.35 -3.19 15.51
C GLY A 49 -14.60 -4.44 16.34
N THR A 50 -15.79 -4.57 16.94
CA THR A 50 -16.22 -5.76 17.65
C THR A 50 -16.22 -7.00 16.77
N VAL A 51 -16.82 -6.90 15.58
CA VAL A 51 -16.94 -8.05 14.66
C VAL A 51 -15.58 -8.41 14.06
N ALA A 52 -14.82 -7.42 13.58
CA ALA A 52 -13.50 -7.63 12.98
C ALA A 52 -12.47 -8.16 13.99
N GLY A 53 -12.47 -7.66 15.24
CA GLY A 53 -11.58 -8.14 16.30
C GLY A 53 -11.86 -9.57 16.75
N THR A 54 -13.14 -9.97 16.69
CA THR A 54 -13.54 -11.35 17.02
C THR A 54 -13.14 -12.32 15.91
N VAL A 55 -13.27 -11.92 14.64
CA VAL A 55 -12.98 -12.77 13.48
C VAL A 55 -11.49 -12.84 13.12
N VAL A 56 -10.75 -11.73 13.22
CA VAL A 56 -9.34 -11.63 12.78
C VAL A 56 -8.36 -11.91 13.91
N LEU A 57 -8.72 -11.61 15.16
CA LEU A 57 -7.79 -11.64 16.30
C LEU A 57 -8.25 -12.51 17.48
N GLY A 58 -9.42 -13.16 17.41
CA GLY A 58 -9.95 -13.98 18.51
C GLY A 58 -10.14 -13.22 19.83
N LYS A 59 -10.21 -11.88 19.81
CA LYS A 59 -10.26 -11.03 21.01
C LYS A 59 -11.61 -10.35 21.20
N ARG A 60 -11.95 -10.08 22.47
CA ARG A 60 -13.23 -9.48 22.90
C ARG A 60 -13.37 -8.03 22.42
N THR A 61 -14.60 -7.70 22.04
CA THR A 61 -15.25 -6.41 21.73
C THR A 61 -14.61 -5.13 22.29
N GLY A 62 -14.16 -5.12 23.55
CA GLY A 62 -13.65 -3.92 24.22
C GLY A 62 -12.24 -3.49 23.80
N ASP A 63 -11.48 -4.35 23.11
CA ASP A 63 -10.07 -4.11 22.78
C ASP A 63 -9.88 -3.37 21.46
N VAL A 64 -10.85 -3.35 20.55
CA VAL A 64 -10.64 -2.79 19.21
C VAL A 64 -10.75 -1.26 19.17
N VAL A 65 -11.58 -0.65 20.03
CA VAL A 65 -11.55 0.80 20.23
C VAL A 65 -10.27 1.23 20.96
N ARG A 66 -9.64 0.32 21.73
CA ARG A 66 -8.33 0.57 22.36
C ARG A 66 -7.18 0.53 21.36
N LEU A 67 -7.31 -0.15 20.20
CA LEU A 67 -6.33 -0.13 19.10
C LEU A 67 -6.20 1.23 18.40
N LEU A 68 -7.03 2.22 18.79
CA LEU A 68 -6.95 3.59 18.30
C LEU A 68 -6.12 4.43 19.29
N GLY A 69 -4.89 4.76 18.92
CA GLY A 69 -4.00 5.66 19.67
C GLY A 69 -2.62 5.05 19.90
N PRO A 70 -1.67 5.80 20.46
CA PRO A 70 -0.51 5.22 21.14
C PRO A 70 -0.98 4.17 22.16
N GLN A 71 -0.48 2.94 22.02
CA GLN A 71 -0.86 1.78 22.84
C GLN A 71 -0.01 1.68 24.11
N SER A 72 1.23 2.13 24.01
CA SER A 72 2.18 2.20 25.11
C SER A 72 2.27 3.63 25.63
N ALA A 73 2.45 3.75 26.95
CA ALA A 73 2.82 5.02 27.57
C ALA A 73 4.33 5.32 27.46
N SER A 74 5.14 4.33 27.08
CA SER A 74 6.60 4.44 27.06
C SER A 74 7.16 4.51 25.64
N LEU A 75 6.74 3.63 24.74
CA LEU A 75 7.26 3.61 23.36
C LEU A 75 6.31 2.91 22.39
N ASN A 76 6.04 3.59 21.27
CA ASN A 76 5.26 3.14 20.15
C ASN A 76 6.12 3.28 18.89
N LEU A 77 6.68 2.17 18.41
CA LEU A 77 7.37 2.16 17.12
C LEU A 77 6.35 2.28 15.99
N VAL A 78 6.64 3.11 15.00
CA VAL A 78 5.75 3.44 13.88
C VAL A 78 6.46 3.16 12.56
N ASN A 79 5.99 2.13 11.84
CA ASN A 79 6.59 1.63 10.58
C ASN A 79 6.23 2.52 9.37
N THR A 80 6.39 3.83 9.51
CA THR A 80 6.16 4.84 8.47
C THR A 80 6.93 6.12 8.84
N SER A 81 6.93 7.15 7.99
CA SER A 81 7.44 8.48 8.33
C SER A 81 6.37 9.39 8.93
N ARG A 82 6.83 10.45 9.60
CA ARG A 82 5.96 11.54 10.08
C ARG A 82 5.18 12.21 8.95
N LEU A 83 5.79 12.39 7.77
CA LEU A 83 5.12 13.00 6.61
C LEU A 83 3.98 12.12 6.10
N HIS A 84 4.18 10.80 6.03
CA HIS A 84 3.14 9.88 5.58
C HIS A 84 1.97 9.79 6.58
N GLN A 85 2.23 9.97 7.88
CA GLN A 85 1.20 9.95 8.91
C GLN A 85 0.29 11.20 8.84
N PRO A 86 -1.04 11.05 8.64
CA PRO A 86 -1.97 12.16 8.80
C PRO A 86 -1.96 12.68 10.24
N PHE A 87 -1.99 14.00 10.40
CA PHE A 87 -2.02 14.69 11.70
C PHE A 87 -0.95 14.19 12.67
N ALA A 88 0.30 14.05 12.18
CA ALA A 88 1.43 13.57 12.98
C ALA A 88 1.71 14.46 14.21
N GLU A 89 1.21 15.71 14.24
CA GLU A 89 1.25 16.61 15.39
C GLU A 89 0.40 16.16 16.57
N ASP A 90 -0.59 15.28 16.35
CA ASP A 90 -1.44 14.73 17.42
C ASP A 90 -0.71 13.61 18.22
N PHE A 91 0.50 13.22 17.80
CA PHE A 91 1.30 12.15 18.39
C PHE A 91 2.54 12.72 19.09
N ASP A 92 2.65 12.43 20.39
CA ASP A 92 3.72 12.91 21.26
C ASP A 92 5.04 12.12 21.08
N GLU A 93 6.03 12.45 21.91
CA GLU A 93 7.38 11.88 21.91
C GLU A 93 7.40 10.35 22.13
N THR A 94 6.30 9.75 22.60
CA THR A 94 6.20 8.29 22.76
C THR A 94 6.04 7.56 21.42
N CYS A 95 5.90 8.28 20.31
CA CYS A 95 5.81 7.72 18.96
C CYS A 95 7.12 7.91 18.19
N THR A 96 7.83 6.80 17.92
CA THR A 96 9.05 6.79 17.12
C THR A 96 8.77 6.31 15.71
N TYR A 97 8.87 7.22 14.75
CA TYR A 97 8.72 6.95 13.32
C TYR A 97 10.04 6.46 12.76
N PHE A 98 10.10 5.18 12.39
CA PHE A 98 11.30 4.55 11.86
C PHE A 98 11.22 4.29 10.35
N GLY A 99 10.12 4.69 9.69
CA GLY A 99 9.93 4.46 8.27
C GLY A 99 9.46 3.04 7.97
N PRO A 100 8.93 2.79 6.76
CA PRO A 100 8.61 1.43 6.35
C PRO A 100 9.88 0.59 6.18
N THR A 101 9.79 -0.72 6.39
CA THR A 101 10.88 -1.63 6.00
C THR A 101 10.64 -2.14 4.58
N PRO A 102 11.57 -1.93 3.63
CA PRO A 102 11.42 -2.44 2.28
C PRO A 102 11.28 -3.96 2.27
N THR A 103 10.47 -4.50 1.35
CA THR A 103 10.36 -5.94 1.18
C THR A 103 11.68 -6.48 0.62
N LEU A 104 12.24 -7.51 1.26
CA LEU A 104 13.36 -8.26 0.67
C LEU A 104 12.84 -9.06 -0.52
N ALA A 105 13.43 -8.86 -1.69
CA ALA A 105 13.20 -9.71 -2.86
C ALA A 105 14.48 -10.51 -3.13
N LEU A 106 14.37 -11.83 -3.01
CA LEU A 106 15.42 -12.72 -3.48
C LEU A 106 15.21 -12.96 -4.99
N PRO A 107 16.29 -13.12 -5.78
CA PRO A 107 16.18 -13.59 -7.15
C PRO A 107 15.39 -14.90 -7.21
N ASP A 108 14.60 -15.05 -8.27
CA ASP A 108 13.84 -16.25 -8.59
C ASP A 108 14.26 -16.70 -9.99
N ASP A 109 15.00 -17.81 -10.06
CA ASP A 109 15.55 -18.34 -11.31
C ASP A 109 14.46 -18.78 -12.31
N THR A 110 13.20 -18.87 -11.88
CA THR A 110 12.05 -19.21 -12.74
C THR A 110 11.40 -17.99 -13.38
N PHE A 111 11.76 -16.78 -12.92
CA PHE A 111 11.28 -15.52 -13.46
C PHE A 111 12.28 -14.96 -14.48
N PRO A 112 11.85 -14.60 -15.71
CA PRO A 112 12.76 -14.07 -16.74
C PRO A 112 13.13 -12.61 -16.45
N LEU A 113 13.91 -12.38 -15.39
CA LEU A 113 14.28 -11.05 -14.94
C LEU A 113 15.12 -10.30 -15.98
N ASP A 114 15.99 -11.00 -16.70
CA ASP A 114 16.82 -10.40 -17.74
C ASP A 114 15.98 -9.78 -18.86
N ARG A 115 14.87 -10.44 -19.23
CA ARG A 115 13.90 -9.87 -20.17
C ARG A 115 13.32 -8.52 -19.69
N VAL A 116 13.17 -8.34 -18.38
CA VAL A 116 12.70 -7.06 -17.80
C VAL A 116 13.81 -6.01 -17.82
N ARG A 117 15.04 -6.40 -17.46
CA ARG A 117 16.21 -5.50 -17.40
C ARG A 117 16.69 -5.04 -18.78
N GLU A 118 16.56 -5.89 -19.78
CA GLU A 118 17.04 -5.64 -21.15
C GLU A 118 15.97 -4.98 -22.02
N HIS A 119 14.73 -4.83 -21.53
CA HIS A 119 13.65 -4.20 -22.28
C HIS A 119 13.92 -2.70 -22.46
N ALA A 120 13.93 -2.24 -23.71
CA ALA A 120 14.26 -0.85 -24.05
C ALA A 120 13.07 0.12 -23.92
N GLY A 121 11.83 -0.40 -23.91
CA GLY A 121 10.61 0.40 -23.81
C GLY A 121 10.11 0.55 -22.37
N PRO A 122 8.93 1.16 -22.18
CA PRO A 122 8.33 1.31 -20.86
C PRO A 122 7.98 -0.03 -20.20
N VAL A 123 8.16 -0.12 -18.89
CA VAL A 123 7.79 -1.29 -18.08
C VAL A 123 6.62 -0.95 -17.16
N VAL A 124 5.51 -1.68 -17.33
CA VAL A 124 4.31 -1.59 -16.51
C VAL A 124 4.28 -2.74 -15.53
N TYR A 125 4.28 -2.45 -14.23
CA TYR A 125 4.06 -3.47 -13.21
C TYR A 125 2.61 -3.44 -12.70
N ALA A 126 2.01 -4.61 -12.45
CA ALA A 126 0.66 -4.71 -11.92
C ALA A 126 0.52 -5.79 -10.84
N THR A 127 -0.10 -5.46 -9.71
CA THR A 127 -0.33 -6.40 -8.61
C THR A 127 -1.52 -6.03 -7.71
N MET A 128 -2.33 -7.02 -7.34
CA MET A 128 -3.36 -6.84 -6.30
C MET A 128 -2.97 -7.47 -4.95
N GLY A 129 -1.69 -7.79 -4.75
CA GLY A 129 -1.22 -8.46 -3.54
C GLY A 129 -1.80 -9.87 -3.38
N THR A 130 -2.02 -10.30 -2.13
CA THR A 130 -2.35 -11.70 -1.79
C THR A 130 -3.74 -11.90 -1.20
N VAL A 131 -4.39 -10.86 -0.65
CA VAL A 131 -5.66 -10.99 0.11
C VAL A 131 -6.87 -10.55 -0.70
N PHE A 132 -6.76 -9.47 -1.48
CA PHE A 132 -7.85 -8.92 -2.30
C PHE A 132 -7.52 -8.98 -3.80
N ASN A 133 -7.02 -10.13 -4.25
CA ASN A 133 -6.46 -10.34 -5.59
C ASN A 133 -7.35 -11.14 -6.56
N GLY A 134 -8.61 -11.35 -6.21
CA GLY A 134 -9.56 -12.13 -7.01
C GLY A 134 -10.20 -11.38 -8.19
N TRP A 135 -9.95 -10.08 -8.34
CA TRP A 135 -10.60 -9.25 -9.37
C TRP A 135 -9.88 -9.36 -10.72
N LEU A 136 -10.10 -10.48 -11.43
CA LEU A 136 -9.49 -10.74 -12.76
C LEU A 136 -9.59 -9.61 -13.78
N PRO A 137 -10.71 -8.85 -13.89
CA PRO A 137 -10.78 -7.72 -14.80
C PRO A 137 -9.65 -6.70 -14.61
N PHE A 138 -9.11 -6.51 -13.40
CA PHE A 138 -7.94 -5.65 -13.18
C PHE A 138 -6.75 -6.09 -14.04
N PHE A 139 -6.38 -7.36 -13.94
CA PHE A 139 -5.25 -7.93 -14.67
C PHE A 139 -5.52 -7.97 -16.18
N ARG A 140 -6.74 -8.38 -16.57
CA ARG A 140 -7.12 -8.48 -17.98
C ARG A 140 -7.12 -7.12 -18.67
N THR A 141 -7.72 -6.11 -18.05
CA THR A 141 -7.77 -4.75 -18.59
C THR A 141 -6.37 -4.15 -18.76
N ILE A 142 -5.45 -4.38 -17.81
CA ILE A 142 -4.06 -3.92 -17.96
C ILE A 142 -3.34 -4.68 -19.08
N ALA A 143 -3.45 -6.00 -19.13
CA ALA A 143 -2.85 -6.81 -20.20
C ALA A 143 -3.35 -6.38 -21.59
N ASP A 144 -4.67 -6.21 -21.76
CA ASP A 144 -5.29 -5.80 -23.02
C ASP A 144 -4.97 -4.33 -23.37
N ALA A 145 -4.77 -3.46 -22.37
CA ALA A 145 -4.41 -2.06 -22.62
C ALA A 145 -3.05 -1.90 -23.30
N PHE A 146 -2.11 -2.80 -23.05
CA PHE A 146 -0.75 -2.73 -23.60
C PHE A 146 -0.43 -3.89 -24.56
N ALA A 147 -1.41 -4.71 -24.91
CA ALA A 147 -1.20 -5.82 -25.85
C ALA A 147 -0.68 -5.31 -27.19
N GLY A 148 0.50 -5.80 -27.61
CA GLY A 148 1.11 -5.44 -28.89
C GLY A 148 1.70 -4.02 -28.95
N THR A 149 1.81 -3.30 -27.83
CA THR A 149 2.58 -2.06 -27.76
C THR A 149 4.06 -2.34 -27.47
N ASP A 150 4.89 -1.30 -27.46
CA ASP A 150 6.30 -1.32 -27.07
C ASP A 150 6.52 -1.47 -25.55
N HIS A 151 5.45 -1.54 -24.76
CA HIS A 151 5.53 -1.70 -23.32
C HIS A 151 5.77 -3.17 -22.96
N LEU A 152 6.53 -3.42 -21.89
CA LEU A 152 6.58 -4.72 -21.23
C LEU A 152 5.66 -4.68 -20.01
N VAL A 153 4.69 -5.59 -19.94
CA VAL A 153 3.80 -5.68 -18.78
C VAL A 153 4.19 -6.87 -17.91
N VAL A 154 4.40 -6.64 -16.61
CA VAL A 154 4.61 -7.69 -15.62
C VAL A 154 3.44 -7.70 -14.65
N ILE A 155 2.71 -8.81 -14.60
CA ILE A 155 1.54 -8.99 -13.73
C ILE A 155 1.83 -10.06 -12.68
N THR A 156 1.65 -9.68 -11.40
CA THR A 156 1.63 -10.59 -10.26
C THR A 156 0.21 -10.80 -9.77
N THR A 157 -0.32 -12.02 -9.88
CA THR A 157 -1.69 -12.33 -9.47
C THR A 157 -1.83 -12.69 -7.99
N GLY A 158 -0.72 -13.04 -7.32
CA GLY A 158 -0.68 -13.49 -5.93
C GLY A 158 -1.23 -14.90 -5.70
N ASN A 159 -1.65 -15.61 -6.75
CA ASN A 159 -2.08 -17.01 -6.69
C ASN A 159 -2.10 -17.67 -8.08
N PRO A 160 -1.82 -18.99 -8.20
CA PRO A 160 -1.82 -19.69 -9.49
C PRO A 160 -3.18 -19.72 -10.20
N ALA A 161 -4.29 -19.88 -9.47
CA ALA A 161 -5.63 -20.00 -10.05
C ALA A 161 -6.04 -18.76 -10.87
N SER A 162 -5.62 -17.57 -10.45
CA SER A 162 -5.86 -16.34 -11.22
C SER A 162 -5.06 -16.30 -12.53
N VAL A 163 -3.86 -16.90 -12.58
CA VAL A 163 -3.08 -17.00 -13.84
C VAL A 163 -3.81 -17.88 -14.84
N GLU A 164 -4.24 -19.07 -14.40
CA GLU A 164 -4.99 -20.02 -15.23
C GLU A 164 -6.29 -19.39 -15.77
N ARG A 165 -7.04 -18.72 -14.89
CA ARG A 165 -8.32 -18.08 -15.27
C ARG A 165 -8.16 -16.84 -16.16
N LEU A 166 -7.01 -16.17 -16.13
CA LEU A 166 -6.74 -15.03 -17.00
C LEU A 166 -6.63 -15.47 -18.47
N GLY A 167 -6.16 -16.72 -18.68
CA GLY A 167 -5.99 -17.31 -20.00
C GLY A 167 -4.86 -16.67 -20.80
N PRO A 168 -4.87 -16.85 -22.13
CA PRO A 168 -3.83 -16.31 -23.01
C PRO A 168 -3.74 -14.79 -22.97
N VAL A 169 -2.50 -14.29 -23.02
CA VAL A 169 -2.14 -12.86 -23.09
C VAL A 169 -1.15 -12.64 -24.25
N ALA A 170 -0.94 -11.38 -24.64
CA ALA A 170 0.03 -11.04 -25.68
C ALA A 170 1.48 -11.32 -25.25
N ASP A 171 2.39 -11.51 -26.21
CA ASP A 171 3.78 -11.91 -25.95
C ASP A 171 4.53 -10.92 -25.04
N ASN A 172 4.20 -9.63 -25.12
CA ASN A 172 4.77 -8.56 -24.30
C ASN A 172 4.19 -8.49 -22.87
N VAL A 173 3.38 -9.47 -22.46
CA VAL A 173 2.80 -9.57 -21.11
C VAL A 173 3.32 -10.81 -20.40
N ILE A 174 3.98 -10.62 -19.27
CA ILE A 174 4.45 -11.67 -18.36
C ILE A 174 3.48 -11.77 -17.20
N VAL A 175 2.81 -12.91 -17.05
CA VAL A 175 1.90 -13.18 -15.92
C VAL A 175 2.46 -14.28 -15.04
N ARG A 176 2.55 -14.04 -13.74
CA ARG A 176 3.02 -15.01 -12.74
C ARG A 176 2.22 -14.93 -11.44
N PRO A 177 2.13 -16.02 -10.67
CA PRO A 177 1.53 -15.98 -9.35
C PRO A 177 2.37 -15.10 -8.39
N PHE A 178 3.69 -15.21 -8.47
CA PHE A 178 4.65 -14.45 -7.68
C PHE A 178 5.82 -14.03 -8.58
N VAL A 179 6.44 -12.90 -8.28
CA VAL A 179 7.64 -12.38 -8.95
C VAL A 179 8.55 -11.76 -7.89
N PRO A 180 9.86 -11.56 -8.17
CA PRO A 180 10.72 -10.74 -7.34
C PRO A 180 10.32 -9.25 -7.45
N GLN A 181 9.23 -8.87 -6.78
CA GLN A 181 8.53 -7.57 -6.94
C GLN A 181 9.48 -6.38 -6.96
N ARG A 182 10.43 -6.32 -6.03
CA ARG A 182 11.38 -5.19 -5.94
C ARG A 182 12.28 -5.09 -7.17
N LEU A 183 12.79 -6.22 -7.68
CA LEU A 183 13.64 -6.26 -8.87
C LEU A 183 12.85 -5.86 -10.13
N VAL A 184 11.55 -6.17 -10.18
CA VAL A 184 10.66 -5.70 -11.25
C VAL A 184 10.40 -4.20 -11.11
N LEU A 185 10.10 -3.71 -9.90
CA LEU A 185 9.86 -2.29 -9.64
C LEU A 185 11.11 -1.43 -9.91
N GLU A 186 12.32 -1.94 -9.72
CA GLU A 186 13.57 -1.24 -10.09
C GLU A 186 13.66 -0.91 -11.59
N GLN A 187 12.89 -1.61 -12.42
CA GLN A 187 12.81 -1.37 -13.86
C GLN A 187 11.47 -0.73 -14.29
N ALA A 188 10.50 -0.60 -13.38
CA ALA A 188 9.13 -0.19 -13.72
C ALA A 188 8.98 1.33 -13.80
N ASP A 189 8.27 1.81 -14.81
CA ASP A 189 7.91 3.22 -14.97
C ASP A 189 6.58 3.57 -14.30
N VAL A 190 5.72 2.56 -14.08
CA VAL A 190 4.42 2.71 -13.41
C VAL A 190 4.03 1.41 -12.75
N CYS A 191 3.39 1.52 -11.59
CA CYS A 191 2.83 0.38 -10.88
C CYS A 191 1.32 0.53 -10.68
N PHE A 192 0.54 -0.34 -11.28
CA PHE A 192 -0.87 -0.49 -10.96
C PHE A 192 -1.01 -1.42 -9.76
N THR A 193 -1.55 -0.91 -8.65
CA THR A 193 -1.72 -1.71 -7.44
C THR A 193 -3.00 -1.41 -6.72
N HIS A 194 -3.51 -2.39 -5.99
CA HIS A 194 -4.61 -2.14 -5.04
C HIS A 194 -4.20 -1.27 -3.83
N GLY A 195 -2.92 -0.95 -3.63
CA GLY A 195 -2.48 -0.08 -2.53
C GLY A 195 -2.30 -0.78 -1.18
N GLY A 196 -2.10 -2.10 -1.20
CA GLY A 196 -1.59 -2.82 -0.02
C GLY A 196 -0.25 -2.23 0.44
N PHE A 197 -0.02 -2.20 1.76
CA PHE A 197 1.08 -1.44 2.34
C PHE A 197 2.46 -1.77 1.75
N GLY A 198 2.77 -3.06 1.55
CA GLY A 198 4.06 -3.48 0.99
C GLY A 198 4.31 -2.91 -0.41
N SER A 199 3.38 -3.10 -1.35
CA SER A 199 3.54 -2.59 -2.71
C SER A 199 3.54 -1.05 -2.76
N ALA A 200 2.68 -0.38 -1.99
CA ALA A 200 2.65 1.10 -1.94
C ALA A 200 3.98 1.67 -1.40
N THR A 201 4.54 1.01 -0.38
CA THR A 201 5.84 1.32 0.20
C THR A 201 6.98 1.09 -0.79
N ASP A 202 7.03 -0.08 -1.44
CA ASP A 202 8.10 -0.41 -2.38
C ASP A 202 8.09 0.54 -3.58
N CYS A 203 6.91 0.88 -4.11
CA CYS A 203 6.77 1.88 -5.17
C CYS A 203 7.35 3.23 -4.72
N THR A 204 6.99 3.66 -3.51
CA THR A 204 7.48 4.93 -2.94
C THR A 204 9.00 4.92 -2.78
N TYR A 205 9.57 3.85 -2.22
CA TYR A 205 11.02 3.73 -2.03
C TYR A 205 11.81 3.74 -3.34
N LEU A 206 11.27 3.12 -4.38
CA LEU A 206 11.90 3.05 -5.69
C LEU A 206 11.57 4.25 -6.58
N GLY A 207 10.70 5.16 -6.12
CA GLY A 207 10.28 6.32 -6.91
C GLY A 207 9.40 5.96 -8.09
N VAL A 208 8.75 4.80 -8.06
CA VAL A 208 7.83 4.32 -9.10
C VAL A 208 6.44 4.90 -8.85
N PRO A 209 5.84 5.64 -9.81
CA PRO A 209 4.47 6.17 -9.69
C PRO A 209 3.43 5.05 -9.45
N PRO A 210 2.73 5.06 -8.30
CA PRO A 210 1.67 4.10 -8.04
C PRO A 210 0.31 4.64 -8.52
N VAL A 211 -0.39 3.83 -9.33
CA VAL A 211 -1.79 4.00 -9.69
C VAL A 211 -2.61 3.01 -8.86
N LEU A 212 -3.45 3.55 -7.99
CA LEU A 212 -4.02 2.85 -6.84
C LEU A 212 -5.50 2.53 -7.06
N THR A 213 -5.86 1.26 -7.05
CA THR A 213 -7.27 0.80 -7.13
C THR A 213 -7.66 0.06 -5.84
N PRO A 214 -7.92 0.78 -4.74
CA PRO A 214 -8.19 0.16 -3.44
C PRO A 214 -9.48 -0.67 -3.47
N MET A 215 -9.42 -1.86 -2.86
CA MET A 215 -10.52 -2.83 -2.84
C MET A 215 -11.11 -3.04 -1.44
N GLY A 216 -10.28 -2.95 -0.39
CA GLY A 216 -10.68 -3.32 0.97
C GLY A 216 -9.66 -2.92 2.04
N ALA A 217 -10.06 -3.08 3.31
CA ALA A 217 -9.19 -2.94 4.48
C ALA A 217 -8.41 -1.60 4.51
N ASP A 218 -7.11 -1.65 4.74
CA ASP A 218 -6.20 -0.51 4.89
C ASP A 218 -5.83 0.15 3.55
N GLN A 219 -6.13 -0.50 2.42
CA GLN A 219 -5.78 -0.03 1.07
C GLN A 219 -6.35 1.34 0.76
N PHE A 220 -7.58 1.63 1.21
CA PHE A 220 -8.18 2.95 1.04
C PHE A 220 -7.37 4.03 1.77
N PHE A 221 -6.90 3.77 2.99
CA PHE A 221 -6.13 4.76 3.74
C PHE A 221 -4.77 5.01 3.07
N ASN A 222 -4.08 3.95 2.64
CA ASN A 222 -2.82 4.08 1.91
C ASN A 222 -3.04 4.84 0.59
N ALA A 223 -3.97 4.41 -0.24
CA ALA A 223 -4.20 4.98 -1.58
C ALA A 223 -4.56 6.47 -1.52
N TYR A 224 -5.51 6.83 -0.66
CA TYR A 224 -5.93 8.22 -0.55
C TYR A 224 -4.92 9.10 0.18
N ARG A 225 -4.11 8.54 1.10
CA ARG A 225 -3.01 9.28 1.71
C ARG A 225 -1.90 9.57 0.70
N LEU A 226 -1.53 8.60 -0.14
CA LEU A 226 -0.58 8.82 -1.22
C LEU A 226 -1.08 9.89 -2.21
N ALA A 227 -2.37 9.83 -2.58
CA ALA A 227 -2.96 10.83 -3.47
C ALA A 227 -3.00 12.23 -2.84
N GLU A 228 -3.37 12.35 -1.56
CA GLU A 228 -3.35 13.61 -0.82
C GLU A 228 -1.94 14.23 -0.75
N LEU A 229 -0.91 13.39 -0.58
CA LEU A 229 0.49 13.82 -0.59
C LEU A 229 1.02 14.10 -1.99
N GLY A 230 0.22 13.90 -3.06
CA GLY A 230 0.67 14.03 -4.43
C GLY A 230 1.75 12.99 -4.81
N ALA A 231 1.79 11.85 -4.11
CA ALA A 231 2.75 10.75 -4.29
C ALA A 231 2.17 9.57 -5.07
N GLY A 232 0.88 9.60 -5.42
CA GLY A 232 0.22 8.56 -6.22
C GLY A 232 -1.11 9.05 -6.78
N ARG A 233 -1.76 8.21 -7.58
CA ARG A 233 -3.09 8.52 -8.14
C ARG A 233 -4.07 7.42 -7.81
N VAL A 234 -5.28 7.78 -7.39
CA VAL A 234 -6.36 6.80 -7.20
C VAL A 234 -7.09 6.63 -8.54
N LEU A 235 -7.19 5.39 -9.02
CA LEU A 235 -8.04 5.00 -10.13
C LEU A 235 -9.15 4.08 -9.58
N PRO A 236 -10.35 4.62 -9.28
CA PRO A 236 -11.44 3.85 -8.69
C PRO A 236 -11.86 2.68 -9.57
N ARG A 237 -12.27 1.58 -8.93
CA ARG A 237 -12.70 0.35 -9.62
C ARG A 237 -13.76 0.59 -10.69
N GLN A 238 -14.69 1.52 -10.45
CA GLN A 238 -15.80 1.86 -11.35
C GLN A 238 -15.34 2.61 -12.61
N GLN A 239 -14.16 3.23 -12.56
CA GLN A 239 -13.55 3.98 -13.66
C GLN A 239 -12.44 3.18 -14.34
N PHE A 240 -12.19 1.95 -13.89
CA PHE A 240 -11.10 1.12 -14.37
C PHE A 240 -11.43 0.55 -15.75
N SER A 241 -10.85 1.17 -16.78
CA SER A 241 -11.01 0.80 -18.19
C SER A 241 -9.67 0.84 -18.89
N ILE A 242 -9.61 0.28 -20.10
CA ILE A 242 -8.40 0.32 -20.95
C ILE A 242 -7.92 1.77 -21.13
N ASP A 243 -8.82 2.68 -21.49
CA ASP A 243 -8.46 4.09 -21.72
C ASP A 243 -7.98 4.76 -20.44
N ALA A 244 -8.58 4.43 -19.28
CA ALA A 244 -8.12 4.97 -18.00
C ALA A 244 -6.73 4.46 -17.64
N VAL A 245 -6.48 3.16 -17.80
CA VAL A 245 -5.16 2.56 -17.57
C VAL A 245 -4.10 3.20 -18.47
N ARG A 246 -4.37 3.36 -19.77
CA ARG A 246 -3.44 4.02 -20.70
C ARG A 246 -3.13 5.46 -20.30
N ARG A 247 -4.16 6.25 -20.01
CA ARG A 247 -3.97 7.64 -19.57
C ARG A 247 -3.12 7.75 -18.30
N GLU A 248 -3.34 6.88 -17.32
CA GLU A 248 -2.57 6.92 -16.08
C GLU A 248 -1.11 6.47 -16.29
N ALA A 249 -0.86 5.50 -17.18
CA ALA A 249 0.49 5.14 -17.59
C ALA A 249 1.20 6.27 -18.34
N GLU A 250 0.54 6.90 -19.32
CA GLU A 250 1.08 8.06 -20.05
C GLU A 250 1.44 9.21 -19.10
N ARG A 251 0.60 9.47 -18.10
CA ARG A 251 0.89 10.46 -17.05
C ARG A 251 2.12 10.09 -16.24
N ALA A 252 2.27 8.82 -15.84
CA ALA A 252 3.44 8.38 -15.11
C ALA A 252 4.73 8.52 -15.94
N LEU A 253 4.67 8.17 -17.24
CA LEU A 253 5.76 8.31 -18.19
C LEU A 253 6.13 9.78 -18.47
N SER A 254 5.18 10.71 -18.33
CA SER A 254 5.46 12.15 -18.43
C SER A 254 6.22 12.72 -17.23
N GLY A 255 6.34 11.96 -16.14
CA GLY A 255 7.10 12.30 -14.95
C GLY A 255 6.46 11.79 -13.66
N PRO A 256 7.26 11.58 -12.60
CA PRO A 256 6.73 11.09 -11.33
C PRO A 256 5.81 12.13 -10.66
N PRO A 257 4.84 11.69 -9.84
CA PRO A 257 4.04 12.59 -9.02
C PRO A 257 4.92 13.51 -8.15
N ALA A 258 4.59 14.80 -8.09
CA ALA A 258 5.45 15.82 -7.47
C ALA A 258 5.80 15.55 -5.99
N GLY A 259 4.89 14.91 -5.25
CA GLY A 259 5.10 14.57 -3.83
C GLY A 259 5.84 13.26 -3.60
N LEU A 260 6.06 12.44 -4.64
CA LEU A 260 6.67 11.12 -4.52
C LEU A 260 8.10 11.20 -3.98
N ALA A 261 8.90 12.13 -4.50
CA ALA A 261 10.29 12.32 -4.07
C ALA A 261 10.38 12.77 -2.59
N ALA A 262 9.51 13.70 -2.18
CA ALA A 262 9.47 14.17 -0.79
C ALA A 262 9.03 13.06 0.18
N LEU A 263 8.02 12.27 -0.21
CA LEU A 263 7.56 11.13 0.58
C LEU A 263 8.65 10.07 0.70
N ARG A 264 9.31 9.71 -0.41
CA ARG A 264 10.45 8.80 -0.44
C ARG A 264 11.56 9.25 0.49
N GLN A 265 11.94 10.53 0.42
CA GLN A 265 12.99 11.07 1.30
C GLN A 265 12.58 10.96 2.78
N SER A 266 11.33 11.25 3.11
CA SER A 266 10.85 11.11 4.50
C SER A 266 10.91 9.67 5.03
N PHE A 267 10.77 8.66 4.17
CA PHE A 267 10.93 7.25 4.55
C PHE A 267 12.39 6.91 4.85
N ILE A 268 13.31 7.42 4.03
CA ILE A 268 14.76 7.24 4.23
C ILE A 268 15.20 7.94 5.52
N ASP A 269 14.79 9.19 5.72
CA ASP A 269 15.17 10.01 6.88
C ASP A 269 14.64 9.45 8.21
N ALA A 270 13.58 8.64 8.17
CA ALA A 270 13.07 7.98 9.35
C ALA A 270 14.04 6.91 9.91
N GLY A 271 15.04 6.47 9.14
CA GLY A 271 16.21 5.73 9.63
C GLY A 271 16.05 4.20 9.72
N GLY A 272 14.91 3.66 9.30
CA GLY A 272 14.68 2.22 9.15
C GLY A 272 14.70 1.43 10.47
N PRO A 273 14.77 0.08 10.38
CA PRO A 273 14.79 -0.81 11.54
C PRO A 273 15.86 -0.46 12.59
N ALA A 274 17.01 0.06 12.15
CA ALA A 274 18.09 0.48 13.05
C ALA A 274 17.66 1.62 13.98
N HIS A 275 16.82 2.56 13.51
CA HIS A 275 16.23 3.58 14.38
C HIS A 275 15.29 2.94 15.40
N GLY A 276 14.40 2.05 14.95
CA GLY A 276 13.48 1.34 15.84
C GLY A 276 14.21 0.56 16.94
N VAL A 277 15.31 -0.12 16.61
CA VAL A 277 16.16 -0.84 17.58
C VAL A 277 16.77 0.13 18.58
N ARG A 278 17.39 1.24 18.14
CA ARG A 278 17.97 2.25 19.06
C ARG A 278 16.94 2.82 20.04
N ALA A 279 15.70 3.03 19.59
CA ALA A 279 14.63 3.51 20.45
C ALA A 279 14.24 2.48 21.52
N VAL A 280 14.27 1.19 21.18
CA VAL A 280 14.06 0.10 22.14
C VAL A 280 15.23 0.00 23.12
N GLU A 281 16.48 0.06 22.64
CA GLU A 281 17.68 0.06 23.48
C GLU A 281 17.68 1.22 24.48
N ALA A 282 17.42 2.45 24.00
CA ALA A 282 17.34 3.63 24.87
C ALA A 282 16.28 3.53 25.97
N LEU A 283 15.20 2.79 25.72
CA LEU A 283 14.16 2.53 26.72
C LEU A 283 14.57 1.48 27.75
N LEU A 284 15.44 0.54 27.38
CA LEU A 284 15.90 -0.55 28.25
C LEU A 284 17.11 -0.18 29.11
N GLY A 285 17.88 0.84 28.70
CA GLY A 285 19.12 1.27 29.37
C GLY A 285 20.35 0.53 28.88
#